data_AF-A0A1H0MH21-F1
#
_entry.id   AF-A0A1H0MH21-F1
#
_cell.length_a   1.000
_cell.length_b   1.000
_cell.length_c   1.000
_cell.angle_alpha   90.00
_cell.angle_beta   90.00
_cell.angle_gamma   90.00
#
_symmetry.space_group_name_H-M   'P 1'
#
loop_
_entity.id
_entity.type
_entity.pdbx_description
1 polymer ?
#
loop_
_entity_poly.entity_id
_entity_poly.type
_entity_poly.pdbx_seq_one_letter_code
_entity_poly.pdbx_strand_id
1 'polypeptide(L)'
;MTAGAEPLADLEDIIRAGRALYPDLDFIAQNGLLDLRLGHTGVRRLRVEGPPEQFLHLQSIGVDTTKGAIGKRDAKVTTSSWHKNFGDAFNSVRLLDVEHPSGTSVHTGQDSPGWVELTFKKPVDLQRVRLRNVSATTARRIRGFRVLVEGPDGWVVAYDHRARIEQLRQFLTAPAANGASPELAALLPILADTFGGFYEEARKALDALTDVPDPDRAQFRTIVTRTLLADRSMEWTVHGPQRCFRFWSDTEKVRYITSAVEISDALATLTPNVCFGFGAALSVVRDGALIPHDDDLDIIIAFDPHEARNLNEGLARVEQHLRPLGFTVTGNFSAHRHVRRPGAKHVDVFVGLFEGDVVSWYPGARGALTRDMMFPTSSAPLMGVTCPLPRNPLVYLEKLYGAGWRHPDPNFRHTWDRSAYADLAGRKPATTGS
;
A
#
# COMPACT_ATOMS: atom_id res chain seq x y z
N MET A 1 16.07 31.60 28.67
CA MET A 1 15.34 30.97 27.56
C MET A 1 16.19 29.79 27.09
N THR A 2 15.96 28.62 27.66
CA THR A 2 16.53 27.37 27.13
C THR A 2 15.94 27.18 25.74
N ALA A 3 16.79 27.03 24.72
CA ALA A 3 16.33 26.59 23.40
C ALA A 3 15.52 25.30 23.62
N GLY A 4 14.22 25.33 23.31
CA GLY A 4 13.40 24.13 23.40
C GLY A 4 14.04 23.05 22.54
N ALA A 5 14.26 21.86 23.09
CA ALA A 5 14.75 20.74 22.32
C ALA A 5 13.79 20.50 21.13
N GLU A 6 14.31 20.26 19.93
CA GLU A 6 13.46 19.91 18.79
C GLU A 6 12.66 18.65 19.13
N PRO A 7 11.32 18.64 19.02
CA PRO A 7 10.49 17.57 19.56
C PRO A 7 10.87 16.18 19.08
N LEU A 8 11.44 16.05 17.88
CA LEU A 8 11.78 14.79 17.23
C LEU A 8 13.28 14.57 16.98
N ALA A 9 14.16 15.30 17.69
CA ALA A 9 15.61 15.24 17.47
C ALA A 9 16.19 13.81 17.50
N ASP A 10 15.69 12.96 18.40
CA ASP A 10 16.21 11.61 18.61
C ASP A 10 15.56 10.54 17.71
N LEU A 11 14.52 10.89 16.92
CA LEU A 11 13.72 9.91 16.19
C LEU A 11 14.54 9.07 15.21
N GLU A 12 15.51 9.68 14.51
CA GLU A 12 16.37 8.96 13.58
C GLU A 12 17.27 7.93 14.29
N ASP A 13 17.84 8.29 15.43
CA ASP A 13 18.70 7.39 16.21
C ASP A 13 17.88 6.28 16.88
N ILE A 14 16.67 6.59 17.33
CA ILE A 14 15.70 5.59 17.81
C ILE A 14 15.39 4.56 16.72
N ILE A 15 15.16 4.99 15.48
CA ILE A 15 14.90 4.09 14.35
C ILE A 15 16.13 3.21 14.07
N ARG A 16 17.34 3.79 14.04
CA ARG A 16 18.58 3.04 13.84
C ARG A 16 18.80 2.00 14.95
N ALA A 17 18.59 2.38 16.21
CA ALA A 17 18.69 1.47 17.35
C ALA A 17 17.66 0.34 17.26
N GLY A 18 16.42 0.66 16.91
CA GLY A 18 15.35 -0.33 16.67
C GLY A 18 15.73 -1.35 15.60
N ARG A 19 16.29 -0.91 14.46
CA ARG A 19 16.75 -1.83 13.39
C ARG A 19 17.94 -2.68 13.83
N ALA A 20 18.88 -2.13 14.58
CA ALA A 20 20.04 -2.86 15.07
C ALA A 20 19.65 -3.97 16.06
N LEU A 21 18.66 -3.72 16.93
CA LEU A 21 18.19 -4.67 17.93
C LEU A 21 17.17 -5.68 17.40
N TYR A 22 16.40 -5.30 16.38
CA TYR A 22 15.35 -6.11 15.78
C TYR A 22 15.53 -6.25 14.25
N PRO A 23 16.70 -6.70 13.76
CA PRO A 23 16.97 -6.81 12.32
C PRO A 23 16.05 -7.83 11.64
N ASP A 24 15.48 -8.76 12.41
CA ASP A 24 14.50 -9.74 11.93
C ASP A 24 13.21 -9.09 11.38
N LEU A 25 12.85 -7.90 11.85
CA LEU A 25 11.66 -7.18 11.38
C LEU A 25 11.81 -6.62 9.96
N ASP A 26 13.02 -6.51 9.43
CA ASP A 26 13.23 -6.13 8.01
C ASP A 26 12.86 -7.26 7.04
N PHE A 27 12.54 -8.46 7.53
CA PHE A 27 12.03 -9.57 6.72
C PHE A 27 10.78 -9.22 5.90
N ILE A 28 9.95 -8.26 6.35
CA ILE A 28 8.73 -7.88 5.62
C ILE A 28 9.01 -7.10 4.32
N ALA A 29 10.25 -6.66 4.10
CA ALA A 29 10.69 -6.04 2.86
C ALA A 29 10.69 -7.03 1.69
N GLN A 30 10.68 -6.51 0.46
CA GLN A 30 10.87 -7.34 -0.73
C GLN A 30 12.23 -8.04 -0.66
N ASN A 31 12.25 -9.35 -0.91
CA ASN A 31 13.45 -10.19 -0.78
C ASN A 31 14.06 -10.24 0.65
N GLY A 32 13.33 -9.79 1.67
CA GLY A 32 13.78 -9.83 3.06
C GLY A 32 14.22 -11.23 3.47
N LEU A 33 15.33 -11.32 4.21
CA LEU A 33 15.88 -12.58 4.72
C LEU A 33 15.72 -12.60 6.24
N LEU A 34 14.92 -13.54 6.73
CA LEU A 34 14.91 -13.90 8.15
C LEU A 34 15.97 -14.97 8.37
N ASP A 35 16.81 -14.79 9.38
CA ASP A 35 17.85 -15.75 9.74
C ASP A 35 17.79 -16.08 11.24
N LEU A 36 17.22 -17.24 11.55
CA LEU A 36 17.00 -17.71 12.90
C LEU A 36 18.08 -18.73 13.28
N ARG A 37 18.83 -18.46 14.34
CA ARG A 37 19.70 -19.46 14.98
C ARG A 37 18.90 -20.17 16.06
N LEU A 38 18.78 -21.48 15.91
CA LEU A 38 17.93 -22.34 16.73
C LEU A 38 18.77 -23.45 17.35
N GLY A 39 18.34 -23.97 18.51
CA GLY A 39 19.03 -25.03 19.25
C GLY A 39 18.10 -26.18 19.63
N HIS A 40 17.20 -26.57 18.72
CA HIS A 40 16.20 -27.60 18.99
C HIS A 40 16.68 -28.98 18.53
N THR A 41 16.63 -29.98 19.41
CA THR A 41 17.04 -31.35 19.12
C THR A 41 15.85 -32.24 18.79
N GLY A 42 16.09 -33.29 18.01
CA GLY A 42 15.05 -34.27 17.67
C GLY A 42 13.82 -33.69 16.97
N VAL A 43 13.97 -32.60 16.23
CA VAL A 43 12.89 -31.93 15.49
C VAL A 43 12.37 -32.84 14.39
N ARG A 44 11.05 -33.06 14.37
CA ARG A 44 10.34 -33.88 13.38
C ARG A 44 9.65 -33.03 12.32
N ARG A 45 9.19 -31.83 12.70
CA ARG A 45 8.51 -30.89 11.80
C ARG A 45 8.99 -29.46 12.00
N LEU A 46 9.07 -28.72 10.90
CA LEU A 46 9.22 -27.27 10.88
C LEU A 46 8.03 -26.70 10.11
N ARG A 47 7.35 -25.69 10.66
CA ARG A 47 6.20 -25.05 10.03
C ARG A 47 6.34 -23.54 10.03
N VAL A 48 6.00 -22.92 8.91
CA VAL A 48 5.78 -21.48 8.80
C VAL A 48 4.28 -21.25 8.65
N GLU A 49 3.68 -20.52 9.59
CA GLU A 49 2.25 -20.20 9.59
C GLU A 49 2.06 -18.71 9.35
N GLY A 50 1.23 -18.35 8.37
CA GLY A 50 0.78 -16.98 8.17
C GLY A 50 -0.30 -16.58 9.18
N PRO A 51 -0.66 -15.28 9.22
CA PRO A 51 -1.81 -14.85 10.00
C PRO A 51 -3.13 -15.44 9.44
N PRO A 52 -4.19 -15.54 10.26
CA PRO A 52 -5.51 -16.00 9.81
C PRO A 52 -6.03 -15.24 8.59
N GLU A 53 -6.72 -15.95 7.69
CA GLU A 53 -7.44 -15.40 6.53
C GLU A 53 -6.54 -14.64 5.53
N GLN A 54 -5.23 -14.90 5.56
CA GLN A 54 -4.27 -14.31 4.64
C GLN A 54 -3.53 -15.38 3.85
N PHE A 55 -3.16 -15.01 2.63
CA PHE A 55 -2.26 -15.81 1.81
C PHE A 55 -0.87 -15.83 2.44
N LEU A 56 -0.29 -17.02 2.62
CA LEU A 56 1.13 -17.17 2.92
C LEU A 56 1.92 -17.19 1.62
N HIS A 57 2.78 -16.18 1.46
CA HIS A 57 3.70 -16.05 0.32
C HIS A 57 5.12 -16.27 0.79
N LEU A 58 5.85 -17.19 0.16
CA LEU A 58 7.25 -17.41 0.50
C LEU A 58 8.08 -17.78 -0.72
N GLN A 59 9.32 -17.30 -0.76
CA GLN A 59 10.25 -17.58 -1.83
C GLN A 59 11.07 -18.84 -1.56
N SER A 60 11.65 -18.97 -0.36
CA SER A 60 12.46 -20.14 0.00
C SER A 60 12.57 -20.34 1.51
N ILE A 61 12.90 -21.56 1.92
CA ILE A 61 13.21 -22.01 3.28
C ILE A 61 14.56 -22.74 3.24
N GLY A 62 15.57 -22.19 3.90
CA GLY A 62 16.82 -22.88 4.21
C GLY A 62 16.76 -23.48 5.61
N VAL A 63 17.21 -24.72 5.76
CA VAL A 63 17.29 -25.39 7.06
C VAL A 63 18.65 -26.04 7.21
N ASP A 64 19.42 -25.60 8.21
CA ASP A 64 20.71 -26.17 8.54
C ASP A 64 20.63 -26.98 9.84
N THR A 65 21.21 -28.16 9.83
CA THR A 65 21.27 -29.09 10.97
C THR A 65 22.71 -29.37 11.36
N THR A 66 22.91 -30.08 12.47
CA THR A 66 24.23 -30.59 12.86
C THR A 66 24.88 -31.50 11.81
N LYS A 67 24.09 -32.09 10.89
CA LYS A 67 24.56 -32.98 9.82
C LYS A 67 24.64 -32.31 8.44
N GLY A 68 24.39 -31.00 8.37
CA GLY A 68 24.38 -30.22 7.13
C GLY A 68 23.00 -29.67 6.76
N ALA A 69 22.91 -29.07 5.59
CA ALA A 69 21.69 -28.46 5.07
C ALA A 69 20.67 -29.52 4.60
N ILE A 70 19.39 -29.25 4.84
CA ILE A 70 18.26 -30.09 4.43
C ILE A 70 17.95 -29.82 2.95
N GLY A 71 17.91 -30.90 2.16
CA GLY A 71 17.44 -30.86 0.77
C GLY A 71 16.12 -31.61 0.56
N LYS A 72 15.68 -31.66 -0.70
CA LYS A 72 14.44 -32.35 -1.11
C LYS A 72 14.38 -33.84 -0.72
N ARG A 73 15.53 -34.47 -0.46
CA ARG A 73 15.61 -35.89 -0.10
C ARG A 73 15.41 -36.11 1.40
N ASP A 74 15.47 -35.06 2.21
CA ASP A 74 15.50 -35.14 3.68
C ASP A 74 14.16 -34.80 4.31
N ALA A 75 13.32 -34.02 3.62
CA ALA A 75 12.01 -33.60 4.10
C ALA A 75 10.92 -33.73 3.03
N LYS A 76 9.69 -34.03 3.48
CA LYS A 76 8.47 -33.87 2.70
C LYS A 76 7.92 -32.47 2.93
N VAL A 77 7.51 -31.77 1.87
CA VAL A 77 6.84 -30.48 1.98
C VAL A 77 5.33 -30.67 1.84
N THR A 78 4.57 -30.04 2.73
CA THR A 78 3.10 -29.95 2.65
C THR A 78 2.66 -28.53 2.93
N THR A 79 1.48 -28.15 2.46
CA THR A 79 0.85 -26.85 2.74
C THR A 79 -0.59 -27.05 3.21
N SER A 80 -1.17 -26.02 3.82
CA SER A 80 -2.59 -26.00 4.21
C SER A 80 -3.52 -26.15 3.02
N SER A 81 -3.27 -25.35 1.98
CA SER A 81 -3.94 -25.37 0.69
C SER A 81 -3.04 -24.71 -0.37
N TRP A 82 -3.47 -24.72 -1.62
CA TRP A 82 -2.82 -24.01 -2.71
C TRP A 82 -3.76 -22.97 -3.31
N HIS A 83 -3.25 -21.77 -3.59
CA HIS A 83 -3.99 -20.80 -4.38
C HIS A 83 -4.01 -21.23 -5.85
N LYS A 84 -5.19 -21.53 -6.39
CA LYS A 84 -5.36 -21.93 -7.80
C LYS A 84 -4.39 -23.08 -8.16
N ASN A 85 -3.66 -22.96 -9.26
CA ASN A 85 -2.74 -23.95 -9.80
C ASN A 85 -1.31 -23.87 -9.23
N PHE A 86 -1.07 -23.15 -8.13
CA PHE A 86 0.27 -23.09 -7.52
C PHE A 86 0.77 -24.46 -7.03
N GLY A 87 -0.14 -25.36 -6.65
CA GLY A 87 0.21 -26.73 -6.26
C GLY A 87 0.78 -27.56 -7.41
N ASP A 88 0.24 -27.39 -8.61
CA ASP A 88 0.69 -28.13 -9.81
C ASP A 88 2.10 -27.70 -10.24
N ALA A 89 2.42 -26.42 -10.05
CA ALA A 89 3.72 -25.84 -10.37
C ALA A 89 4.73 -25.91 -9.21
N PHE A 90 4.37 -26.54 -8.08
CA PHE A 90 5.20 -26.55 -6.89
C PHE A 90 6.49 -27.35 -7.10
N ASN A 91 7.63 -26.78 -6.68
CA ASN A 91 8.93 -27.44 -6.74
C ASN A 91 9.66 -27.29 -5.40
N SER A 92 9.80 -28.41 -4.68
CA SER A 92 10.47 -28.44 -3.37
C SER A 92 11.97 -28.16 -3.45
N VAL A 93 12.63 -28.41 -4.57
CA VAL A 93 14.04 -28.02 -4.76
C VAL A 93 14.16 -26.51 -4.72
N ARG A 94 13.27 -25.82 -5.42
CA ARG A 94 13.25 -24.35 -5.47
C ARG A 94 12.89 -23.73 -4.13
N LEU A 95 11.94 -24.34 -3.41
CA LEU A 95 11.62 -23.91 -2.05
C LEU A 95 12.82 -24.06 -1.12
N LEU A 96 13.59 -25.14 -1.24
CA LEU A 96 14.71 -25.45 -0.33
C LEU A 96 16.05 -24.82 -0.77
N ASP A 97 16.08 -24.06 -1.87
CA ASP A 97 17.25 -23.33 -2.34
C ASP A 97 17.19 -21.86 -1.90
N VAL A 98 17.65 -21.61 -0.67
CA VAL A 98 17.70 -20.26 -0.11
C VAL A 98 18.83 -19.40 -0.70
N GLU A 99 19.81 -19.99 -1.37
CA GLU A 99 20.93 -19.26 -1.95
C GLU A 99 20.62 -18.75 -3.35
N HIS A 100 19.80 -19.47 -4.11
CA HIS A 100 19.37 -19.10 -5.47
C HIS A 100 17.85 -18.96 -5.56
N PRO A 101 17.28 -18.02 -4.79
CA PRO A 101 15.84 -17.85 -4.74
C PRO A 101 15.29 -17.41 -6.10
N SER A 102 14.13 -17.95 -6.49
CA SER A 102 13.44 -17.53 -7.70
C SER A 102 11.93 -17.48 -7.48
N GLY A 103 11.31 -16.35 -7.87
CA GLY A 103 9.86 -16.15 -7.82
C GLY A 103 9.18 -16.43 -6.47
N THR A 104 7.88 -16.70 -6.49
CA THR A 104 7.09 -17.14 -5.32
C THR A 104 6.94 -18.66 -5.34
N SER A 105 7.51 -19.36 -4.35
CA SER A 105 7.51 -20.84 -4.29
C SER A 105 6.32 -21.38 -3.51
N VAL A 106 5.82 -20.62 -2.53
CA VAL A 106 4.61 -20.94 -1.77
C VAL A 106 3.61 -19.81 -1.93
N HIS A 107 2.37 -20.18 -2.28
CA HIS A 107 1.20 -19.32 -2.30
C HIS A 107 0.01 -20.17 -1.84
N THR A 108 -0.30 -20.13 -0.55
CA THR A 108 -1.45 -20.84 0.02
C THR A 108 -2.75 -20.17 -0.38
N GLY A 109 -3.91 -20.77 -0.11
CA GLY A 109 -5.18 -20.05 -0.03
C GLY A 109 -5.25 -19.11 1.19
N GLN A 110 -6.42 -18.50 1.42
CA GLN A 110 -6.70 -17.67 2.60
C GLN A 110 -7.18 -18.53 3.79
N ASP A 111 -6.44 -19.58 4.12
CA ASP A 111 -6.81 -20.47 5.22
C ASP A 111 -6.62 -19.75 6.57
N SER A 112 -7.18 -20.33 7.63
CA SER A 112 -7.05 -19.83 9.00
C SER A 112 -6.38 -20.86 9.92
N PRO A 113 -5.04 -20.82 10.07
CA PRO A 113 -4.06 -20.07 9.28
C PRO A 113 -3.59 -20.82 8.02
N GLY A 114 -3.12 -20.08 7.00
CA GLY A 114 -2.35 -20.65 5.90
C GLY A 114 -0.95 -21.07 6.35
N TRP A 115 -0.45 -22.23 5.92
CA TRP A 115 0.85 -22.75 6.37
C TRP A 115 1.61 -23.57 5.33
N VAL A 116 2.94 -23.62 5.50
CA VAL A 116 3.85 -24.57 4.83
C VAL A 116 4.66 -25.33 5.89
N GLU A 117 4.80 -26.64 5.72
CA GLU A 117 5.44 -27.54 6.67
C GLU A 117 6.47 -28.43 5.97
N LEU A 118 7.63 -28.59 6.62
CA LEU A 118 8.62 -29.60 6.32
C LEU A 118 8.48 -30.73 7.36
N THR A 119 8.14 -31.92 6.91
CA THR A 119 8.20 -33.15 7.72
C THR A 119 9.51 -33.87 7.43
N PHE A 120 10.41 -33.94 8.40
CA PHE A 120 11.70 -34.60 8.23
C PHE A 120 11.54 -36.12 8.23
N LYS A 121 12.27 -36.82 7.34
CA LYS A 121 12.23 -38.30 7.28
C LYS A 121 12.76 -38.97 8.53
N LYS A 122 13.67 -38.29 9.24
CA LYS A 122 14.24 -38.68 10.52
C LYS A 122 14.28 -37.42 11.39
N PRO A 123 14.15 -37.53 12.72
CA PRO A 123 14.38 -36.40 13.61
C PRO A 123 15.74 -35.76 13.35
N VAL A 124 15.81 -34.42 13.37
CA VAL A 124 17.03 -33.64 13.12
C VAL A 124 17.32 -32.69 14.26
N ASP A 125 18.60 -32.38 14.46
CA ASP A 125 19.02 -31.33 15.38
C ASP A 125 19.18 -30.03 14.61
N LEU A 126 18.21 -29.15 14.78
CA LEU A 126 18.04 -27.90 14.05
C LEU A 126 19.02 -26.85 14.59
N GLN A 127 19.81 -26.26 13.70
CA GLN A 127 20.79 -25.21 14.02
C GLN A 127 20.38 -23.83 13.48
N ARG A 128 19.79 -23.81 12.29
CA ARG A 128 19.45 -22.56 11.61
C ARG A 128 18.23 -22.73 10.71
N VAL A 129 17.37 -21.72 10.68
CA VAL A 129 16.26 -21.60 9.73
C VAL A 129 16.35 -20.25 9.05
N ARG A 130 16.33 -20.26 7.72
CA ARG A 130 16.41 -19.07 6.88
C ARG A 130 15.17 -18.97 6.02
N LEU A 131 14.46 -17.85 6.07
CA LEU A 131 13.28 -17.62 5.22
C LEU A 131 13.57 -16.46 4.28
N ARG A 132 13.28 -16.61 2.99
CA ARG A 132 13.24 -15.46 2.08
C ARG A 132 11.82 -15.08 1.73
N ASN A 133 11.53 -13.80 1.90
CA ASN A 133 10.27 -13.20 1.49
C ASN A 133 10.24 -13.04 -0.03
N VAL A 134 9.05 -12.87 -0.60
CA VAL A 134 8.88 -12.69 -2.04
C VAL A 134 9.42 -11.33 -2.51
N SER A 135 9.84 -11.27 -3.78
CA SER A 135 10.32 -10.03 -4.41
C SER A 135 9.20 -9.07 -4.82
N ALA A 136 7.94 -9.52 -4.78
CA ALA A 136 6.80 -8.76 -5.25
C ALA A 136 6.23 -7.81 -4.17
N THR A 137 5.36 -6.89 -4.58
CA THR A 137 4.61 -5.98 -3.69
C THR A 137 3.76 -6.69 -2.64
N THR A 138 3.55 -8.00 -2.79
CA THR A 138 2.87 -8.86 -1.81
C THR A 138 3.75 -9.28 -0.62
N ALA A 139 5.03 -8.90 -0.56
CA ALA A 139 5.96 -9.26 0.52
C ALA A 139 5.39 -9.00 1.93
N ARG A 140 4.65 -7.90 2.11
CA ARG A 140 4.00 -7.55 3.39
C ARG A 140 2.87 -8.48 3.84
N ARG A 141 2.39 -9.40 2.99
CA ARG A 141 1.31 -10.35 3.36
C ARG A 141 1.73 -11.33 4.44
N ILE A 142 3.04 -11.60 4.57
CA ILE A 142 3.56 -12.48 5.63
C ILE A 142 3.61 -11.81 7.01
N ARG A 143 3.26 -10.52 7.15
CA ARG A 143 3.27 -9.83 8.46
C ARG A 143 2.46 -10.60 9.50
N GLY A 144 3.04 -10.80 10.68
CA GLY A 144 2.39 -11.53 11.79
C GLY A 144 2.49 -13.05 11.69
N PHE A 145 3.38 -13.57 10.82
CA PHE A 145 3.68 -14.99 10.74
C PHE A 145 4.37 -15.54 12.00
N ARG A 146 4.38 -16.87 12.10
CA ARG A 146 5.11 -17.64 13.11
C ARG A 146 5.95 -18.73 12.48
N VAL A 147 7.04 -19.08 13.14
CA VAL A 147 7.83 -20.28 12.84
C VAL A 147 7.68 -21.23 14.02
N LEU A 148 7.20 -22.44 13.77
CA LEU A 148 6.99 -23.46 14.77
C LEU A 148 7.86 -24.67 14.47
N VAL A 149 8.35 -25.31 15.52
CA VAL A 149 9.11 -26.56 15.45
C VAL A 149 8.40 -27.60 16.31
N GLU A 150 8.30 -28.82 15.81
CA GLU A 150 7.81 -29.95 16.60
C GLU A 150 8.98 -30.87 16.96
N GLY A 151 9.25 -30.99 18.25
CA GLY A 151 10.23 -31.91 18.80
C GLY A 151 9.58 -33.15 19.45
N PRO A 152 10.33 -33.87 20.30
CA PRO A 152 9.81 -34.98 21.09
C PRO A 152 8.65 -34.57 22.02
N ASP A 153 8.73 -33.35 22.58
CA ASP A 153 7.79 -32.83 23.59
C ASP A 153 6.63 -32.01 22.99
N GLY A 154 6.48 -32.03 21.66
CA GLY A 154 5.43 -31.32 20.94
C GLY A 154 5.91 -30.03 20.27
N TRP A 155 4.95 -29.14 19.99
CA TRP A 155 5.18 -27.90 19.25
C TRP A 155 5.70 -26.78 20.14
N VAL A 156 6.71 -26.06 19.63
CA VAL A 156 7.25 -24.84 20.22
C VAL A 156 7.24 -23.74 19.15
N VAL A 157 6.87 -22.52 19.56
CA VAL A 157 7.00 -21.33 18.71
C VAL A 157 8.45 -20.86 18.76
N ALA A 158 9.20 -21.12 17.68
CA ALA A 158 10.58 -20.71 17.55
C ALA A 158 10.73 -19.22 17.19
N TYR A 159 9.71 -18.65 16.53
CA TYR A 159 9.65 -17.23 16.19
C TYR A 159 8.19 -16.78 16.08
N ASP A 160 7.89 -15.59 16.60
CA ASP A 160 6.58 -14.94 16.47
C ASP A 160 6.76 -13.47 16.13
N HIS A 161 6.40 -13.10 14.90
CA HIS A 161 6.55 -11.74 14.40
C HIS A 161 5.76 -10.71 15.22
N ARG A 162 4.56 -11.05 15.70
CA ARG A 162 3.76 -10.12 16.52
C ARG A 162 4.40 -9.91 17.88
N ALA A 163 4.90 -10.97 18.50
CA ALA A 163 5.63 -10.86 19.76
C ALA A 163 6.90 -10.00 19.60
N ARG A 164 7.61 -10.12 18.48
CA ARG A 164 8.79 -9.29 18.19
C ARG A 164 8.45 -7.81 18.03
N ILE A 165 7.32 -7.48 17.40
CA ILE A 165 6.84 -6.10 17.30
C ILE A 165 6.44 -5.55 18.67
N GLU A 166 5.85 -6.37 19.53
CA GLU A 166 5.51 -5.94 20.89
C GLU A 166 6.77 -5.68 21.73
N GLN A 167 7.80 -6.51 21.59
CA GLN A 167 9.11 -6.25 22.19
C GLN A 167 9.73 -4.95 21.66
N LEU A 168 9.66 -4.70 20.34
CA LEU A 168 10.09 -3.43 19.77
C LEU A 168 9.27 -2.26 20.34
N ARG A 169 7.95 -2.40 20.45
CA ARG A 169 7.08 -1.35 21.01
C ARG A 169 7.53 -1.01 22.43
N GLN A 170 7.74 -2.00 23.29
CA GLN A 170 8.24 -1.82 24.64
C GLN A 170 9.60 -1.12 24.66
N PHE A 171 10.52 -1.53 23.78
CA PHE A 171 11.82 -0.87 23.60
C PHE A 171 11.68 0.59 23.19
N LEU A 172 10.84 0.89 22.20
CA LEU A 172 10.63 2.23 21.67
C LEU A 172 9.93 3.15 22.67
N THR A 173 9.02 2.63 23.50
CA THR A 173 8.31 3.43 24.50
C THR A 173 9.06 3.55 25.82
N ALA A 174 10.10 2.74 26.08
CA ALA A 174 10.93 2.89 27.28
C ALA A 174 11.64 4.27 27.35
N PRO A 175 12.17 4.85 26.26
CA PRO A 175 12.64 6.24 26.20
C PRO A 175 11.60 7.30 26.58
N ALA A 176 10.30 7.06 26.36
CA ALA A 176 9.25 7.99 26.81
C ALA A 176 9.20 8.12 28.34
N ALA A 177 9.71 7.12 29.07
CA ALA A 177 9.90 7.20 30.51
C ALA A 177 11.16 7.99 30.94
N ASN A 178 12.07 8.31 30.00
CA ASN A 178 13.39 8.89 30.25
C ASN A 178 13.58 10.30 29.67
N GLY A 179 12.50 11.05 29.44
CA GLY A 179 12.59 12.47 29.05
C GLY A 179 12.40 12.75 27.55
N ALA A 180 11.86 11.82 26.76
CA ALA A 180 11.36 12.16 25.43
C ALA A 180 10.29 13.26 25.50
N SER A 181 10.19 14.06 24.45
CA SER A 181 9.09 15.01 24.29
C SER A 181 7.73 14.29 24.28
N PRO A 182 6.64 14.94 24.73
CA PRO A 182 5.28 14.38 24.62
C PRO A 182 4.91 14.00 23.18
N GLU A 183 5.35 14.79 22.20
CA GLU A 183 5.10 14.57 20.78
C GLU A 183 5.79 13.30 20.29
N LEU A 184 7.07 13.12 20.61
CA LEU A 184 7.81 11.90 20.27
C LEU A 184 7.19 10.68 20.95
N ALA A 185 6.87 10.77 22.25
CA ALA A 185 6.23 9.69 22.99
C ALA A 185 4.93 9.20 22.34
N ALA A 186 4.10 10.13 21.85
CA ALA A 186 2.84 9.81 21.17
C ALA A 186 3.05 9.13 19.79
N LEU A 187 4.17 9.40 19.11
CA LEU A 187 4.49 8.86 17.79
C LEU A 187 5.18 7.49 17.83
N LEU A 188 5.81 7.11 18.95
CA LEU A 188 6.55 5.84 19.08
C LEU A 188 5.70 4.57 18.87
N PRO A 189 4.44 4.48 19.35
CA PRO A 189 3.55 3.36 19.02
C PRO A 189 3.26 3.23 17.51
N ILE A 190 3.10 4.36 16.82
CA ILE A 190 2.88 4.43 15.37
C ILE A 190 4.13 3.96 14.62
N LEU A 191 5.31 4.32 15.13
CA LEU A 191 6.58 3.84 14.60
C LEU A 191 6.67 2.31 14.70
N ALA A 192 6.31 1.71 15.84
CA ALA A 192 6.32 0.26 16.01
C ALA A 192 5.42 -0.46 14.99
N ASP A 193 4.22 0.05 14.74
CA ASP A 193 3.31 -0.49 13.72
C ASP A 193 3.91 -0.38 12.32
N THR A 194 4.59 0.73 12.03
CA THR A 194 5.28 0.96 10.76
C THR A 194 6.46 -0.02 10.57
N PHE A 195 7.26 -0.26 11.60
CA PHE A 195 8.29 -1.29 11.60
C PHE A 195 7.72 -2.67 11.25
N GLY A 196 6.59 -3.00 11.87
CA GLY A 196 5.89 -4.27 11.68
C GLY A 196 5.11 -4.44 10.38
N GLY A 197 5.05 -3.40 9.54
CA GLY A 197 4.28 -3.43 8.29
C GLY A 197 2.77 -3.34 8.47
N PHE A 198 2.31 -2.90 9.65
CA PHE A 198 0.91 -2.57 9.97
C PHE A 198 0.60 -1.14 9.52
N TYR A 199 0.79 -0.87 8.24
CA TYR A 199 0.79 0.48 7.68
C TYR A 199 -0.59 1.15 7.71
N GLU A 200 -1.66 0.37 7.58
CA GLU A 200 -3.01 0.93 7.64
C GLU A 200 -3.36 1.35 9.06
N GLU A 201 -2.98 0.54 10.04
CA GLU A 201 -3.12 0.82 11.47
C GLU A 201 -2.28 2.04 11.86
N ALA A 202 -1.02 2.08 11.43
CA ALA A 202 -0.12 3.22 11.66
C ALA A 202 -0.68 4.52 11.06
N ARG A 203 -1.20 4.49 9.83
CA ARG A 203 -1.84 5.65 9.20
C ARG A 203 -3.05 6.11 10.00
N LYS A 204 -3.98 5.22 10.32
CA LYS A 204 -5.20 5.56 11.09
C LYS A 204 -4.85 6.15 12.45
N ALA A 205 -3.84 5.60 13.12
CA ALA A 205 -3.37 6.11 14.40
C ALA A 205 -2.77 7.53 14.27
N LEU A 206 -1.97 7.80 13.23
CA LEU A 206 -1.43 9.14 12.98
C LEU A 206 -2.52 10.16 12.62
N ASP A 207 -3.50 9.76 11.81
CA ASP A 207 -4.64 10.59 11.41
C ASP A 207 -5.49 10.97 12.64
N ALA A 208 -5.68 10.03 13.57
CA ALA A 208 -6.43 10.24 14.81
C ALA A 208 -5.66 11.04 15.87
N LEU A 209 -4.36 11.23 15.71
CA LEU A 209 -3.50 11.92 16.68
C LEU A 209 -3.62 13.45 16.51
N THR A 210 -4.53 14.07 17.25
CA THR A 210 -4.79 15.52 17.21
C THR A 210 -3.88 16.34 18.10
N ASP A 211 -3.30 15.73 19.12
CA ASP A 211 -2.52 16.42 20.16
C ASP A 211 -1.06 16.65 19.75
N VAL A 212 -0.64 16.11 18.59
CA VAL A 212 0.68 16.37 17.99
C VAL A 212 0.54 17.38 16.85
N PRO A 213 1.27 18.51 16.88
CA PRO A 213 1.21 19.54 15.84
C PRO A 213 1.47 19.00 14.42
N ASP A 214 0.80 19.59 13.43
CA ASP A 214 0.97 19.26 12.00
C ASP A 214 2.45 19.27 11.53
N PRO A 215 3.29 20.25 11.91
CA PRO A 215 4.71 20.24 11.57
C PRO A 215 5.45 19.01 12.09
N ASP A 216 5.18 18.57 13.32
CA ASP A 216 5.84 17.40 13.92
C ASP A 216 5.36 16.10 13.26
N ARG A 217 4.07 15.99 12.94
CA ARG A 217 3.55 14.87 12.14
C ARG A 217 4.16 14.84 10.74
N ALA A 218 4.41 15.99 10.10
CA ALA A 218 5.10 16.07 8.82
C ALA A 218 6.57 15.67 8.92
N GLN A 219 7.27 16.12 9.97
CA GLN A 219 8.66 15.75 10.23
C GLN A 219 8.79 14.24 10.53
N PHE A 220 7.87 13.67 11.30
CA PHE A 220 7.79 12.21 11.54
C PHE A 220 7.71 11.43 10.22
N ARG A 221 6.78 11.79 9.33
CA ARG A 221 6.63 11.15 8.01
C ARG A 221 7.91 11.23 7.19
N THR A 222 8.58 12.37 7.22
CA THR A 222 9.84 12.62 6.51
C THR A 222 10.98 11.75 7.05
N ILE A 223 11.17 11.74 8.36
CA ILE A 223 12.23 10.95 9.01
C ILE A 223 11.98 9.46 8.78
N VAL A 224 10.78 8.95 9.08
CA VAL A 224 10.40 7.54 8.91
C VAL A 224 10.53 7.09 7.45
N THR A 225 10.16 7.96 6.51
CA THR A 225 10.36 7.68 5.08
C THR A 225 11.83 7.41 4.78
N ARG A 226 12.71 8.34 5.16
CA ARG A 226 14.12 8.27 4.83
C ARG A 226 14.87 7.15 5.54
N THR A 227 14.53 6.86 6.80
CA THR A 227 15.34 5.97 7.67
C THR A 227 14.83 4.53 7.75
N LEU A 228 13.56 4.29 7.38
CA LEU A 228 12.91 2.98 7.48
C LEU A 228 12.25 2.56 6.17
N LEU A 229 11.38 3.40 5.59
CA LEU A 229 10.54 2.98 4.47
C LEU A 229 11.28 2.96 3.12
N ALA A 230 12.25 3.85 2.90
CA ALA A 230 12.98 3.93 1.64
C ALA A 230 13.70 2.61 1.30
N ASP A 231 14.30 1.95 2.30
CA ASP A 231 14.92 0.62 2.15
C ASP A 231 13.91 -0.47 1.77
N ARG A 232 12.63 -0.24 2.06
CA ARG A 232 11.51 -1.11 1.70
C ARG A 232 10.85 -0.70 0.38
N SER A 233 11.44 0.26 -0.34
CA SER A 233 10.86 0.89 -1.54
C SER A 233 9.48 1.48 -1.27
N MET A 234 9.34 2.18 -0.15
CA MET A 234 8.10 2.81 0.31
C MET A 234 8.34 4.24 0.80
N GLU A 235 7.28 5.04 0.81
CA GLU A 235 7.25 6.43 1.27
C GLU A 235 5.95 6.69 2.03
N TRP A 236 5.97 7.55 3.04
CA TRP A 236 4.76 7.95 3.74
C TRP A 236 4.02 9.03 2.95
N THR A 237 2.96 8.61 2.26
CA THR A 237 2.08 9.47 1.45
C THR A 237 0.89 9.96 2.27
N VAL A 238 -0.01 10.75 1.64
CA VAL A 238 -1.33 11.08 2.21
C VAL A 238 -2.19 9.82 2.43
N HIS A 239 -1.91 8.73 1.70
CA HIS A 239 -2.55 7.43 1.84
C HIS A 239 -1.79 6.49 2.81
N GLY A 240 -0.88 7.04 3.62
CA GLY A 240 0.01 6.31 4.53
C GLY A 240 1.25 5.74 3.82
N PRO A 241 1.97 4.79 4.43
CA PRO A 241 3.09 4.12 3.79
C PRO A 241 2.66 3.37 2.51
N GLN A 242 3.10 3.87 1.35
CA GLN A 242 2.80 3.32 0.03
C GLN A 242 4.07 3.14 -0.79
N ARG A 243 4.00 2.29 -1.82
CA ARG A 243 5.00 2.26 -2.89
C ARG A 243 4.61 3.27 -3.96
N CYS A 244 5.03 4.52 -3.78
CA CYS A 244 4.80 5.63 -4.72
C CYS A 244 5.56 5.45 -6.05
N PHE A 245 5.25 6.28 -7.04
CA PHE A 245 5.79 6.18 -8.40
C PHE A 245 7.31 6.27 -8.49
N ARG A 246 7.98 6.89 -7.51
CA ARG A 246 9.45 6.93 -7.42
C ARG A 246 10.08 5.53 -7.43
N PHE A 247 9.40 4.56 -6.83
CA PHE A 247 9.90 3.19 -6.70
C PHE A 247 9.47 2.29 -7.86
N TRP A 248 8.73 2.83 -8.83
CA TRP A 248 8.26 2.09 -9.99
C TRP A 248 9.27 2.19 -11.12
N SER A 249 9.46 1.08 -11.83
CA SER A 249 10.14 1.07 -13.12
C SER A 249 9.33 1.83 -14.16
N ASP A 250 9.99 2.34 -15.21
CA ASP A 250 9.30 3.06 -16.29
C ASP A 250 8.26 2.19 -17.01
N THR A 251 8.51 0.87 -17.08
CA THR A 251 7.53 -0.08 -17.62
C THR A 251 6.26 -0.17 -16.75
N GLU A 252 6.39 -0.14 -15.43
CA GLU A 252 5.23 -0.11 -14.52
C GLU A 252 4.45 1.20 -14.70
N LYS A 253 5.16 2.34 -14.78
CA LYS A 253 4.55 3.67 -14.98
C LYS A 253 3.78 3.74 -16.29
N VAL A 254 4.40 3.38 -17.42
CA VAL A 254 3.76 3.41 -18.75
C VAL A 254 2.55 2.48 -18.80
N ARG A 255 2.64 1.27 -18.20
CA ARG A 255 1.50 0.34 -18.12
C ARG A 255 0.34 0.94 -17.34
N TYR A 256 0.62 1.64 -16.25
CA TYR A 256 -0.40 2.27 -15.43
C TYR A 256 -1.06 3.46 -16.14
N ILE A 257 -0.28 4.32 -16.80
CA ILE A 257 -0.80 5.41 -17.63
C ILE A 257 -1.68 4.86 -18.76
N THR A 258 -1.22 3.79 -19.43
CA THR A 258 -2.00 3.11 -20.49
C THR A 258 -3.33 2.58 -19.94
N SER A 259 -3.31 1.99 -18.75
CA SER A 259 -4.54 1.52 -18.09
C SER A 259 -5.49 2.68 -17.74
N ALA A 260 -4.98 3.84 -17.35
CA ALA A 260 -5.80 5.02 -17.07
C ALA A 260 -6.43 5.59 -18.35
N VAL A 261 -5.70 5.62 -19.46
CA VAL A 261 -6.24 6.01 -20.78
C VAL A 261 -7.30 5.03 -21.23
N GLU A 262 -7.08 3.71 -21.10
CA GLU A 262 -8.09 2.69 -21.42
C GLU A 262 -9.39 2.90 -20.63
N ILE A 263 -9.30 3.26 -19.34
CA ILE A 263 -10.47 3.57 -18.50
C ILE A 263 -11.15 4.85 -19.00
N SER A 264 -10.39 5.89 -19.36
CA SER A 264 -10.94 7.13 -19.90
C SER A 264 -11.67 6.90 -21.23
N ASP A 265 -11.10 6.10 -22.14
CA ASP A 265 -11.71 5.75 -23.42
C ASP A 265 -13.00 4.96 -23.22
N ALA A 266 -13.02 4.01 -22.29
CA ALA A 266 -14.21 3.25 -21.94
C ALA A 266 -15.31 4.16 -21.35
N LEU A 267 -14.94 5.12 -20.50
CA LEU A 267 -15.86 6.11 -19.95
C LEU A 267 -16.33 7.12 -20.99
N ALA A 268 -15.51 7.46 -21.99
CA ALA A 268 -15.87 8.41 -23.05
C ALA A 268 -17.05 7.91 -23.91
N THR A 269 -17.30 6.59 -23.93
CA THR A 269 -18.50 6.03 -24.58
C THR A 269 -19.79 6.25 -23.77
N LEU A 270 -19.67 6.60 -22.49
CA LEU A 270 -20.81 6.93 -21.62
C LEU A 270 -21.15 8.43 -21.71
N THR A 271 -20.14 9.29 -21.75
CA THR A 271 -20.28 10.74 -21.91
C THR A 271 -18.97 11.31 -22.46
N PRO A 272 -18.97 12.34 -23.33
CA PRO A 272 -17.73 12.93 -23.83
C PRO A 272 -16.96 13.74 -22.77
N ASN A 273 -17.53 13.94 -21.59
CA ASN A 273 -16.98 14.79 -20.53
C ASN A 273 -16.05 14.00 -19.60
N VAL A 274 -14.98 13.42 -20.14
CA VAL A 274 -14.03 12.55 -19.42
C VAL A 274 -12.59 12.92 -19.74
N CYS A 275 -11.77 13.20 -18.72
CA CYS A 275 -10.33 13.41 -18.89
C CYS A 275 -9.55 13.11 -17.62
N PHE A 276 -8.23 13.22 -17.67
CA PHE A 276 -7.41 13.22 -16.46
C PHE A 276 -7.72 14.47 -15.62
N GLY A 277 -7.73 14.30 -14.30
CA GLY A 277 -7.91 15.36 -13.31
C GLY A 277 -6.75 15.44 -12.32
N PHE A 278 -6.80 16.41 -11.42
CA PHE A 278 -5.94 16.52 -10.23
C PHE A 278 -4.45 16.20 -10.52
N GLY A 279 -3.85 15.26 -9.78
CA GLY A 279 -2.44 14.90 -9.89
C GLY A 279 -2.07 14.32 -11.26
N ALA A 280 -3.03 13.65 -11.92
CA ALA A 280 -2.84 13.10 -13.26
C ALA A 280 -2.69 14.21 -14.31
N ALA A 281 -3.57 15.21 -14.31
CA ALA A 281 -3.44 16.37 -15.20
C ALA A 281 -2.15 17.16 -14.91
N LEU A 282 -1.81 17.33 -13.64
CA LEU A 282 -0.59 18.02 -13.21
C LEU A 282 0.68 17.29 -13.70
N SER A 283 0.71 15.95 -13.63
CA SER A 283 1.82 15.12 -14.13
C SER A 283 2.08 15.34 -15.61
N VAL A 284 1.03 15.45 -16.43
CA VAL A 284 1.14 15.69 -17.88
C VAL A 284 1.71 17.08 -18.16
N VAL A 285 1.19 18.09 -17.48
CA VAL A 285 1.42 19.50 -17.87
C VAL A 285 2.68 20.09 -17.24
N ARG A 286 3.02 19.73 -16.00
CA ARG A 286 4.16 20.31 -15.28
C ARG A 286 5.45 19.56 -15.57
N ASP A 287 5.43 18.25 -15.38
CA ASP A 287 6.65 17.46 -15.27
C ASP A 287 6.87 16.54 -16.48
N GLY A 288 5.82 16.25 -17.27
CA GLY A 288 5.87 15.25 -18.34
C GLY A 288 6.15 13.82 -17.84
N ALA A 289 6.01 13.61 -16.53
CA ALA A 289 6.27 12.37 -15.81
C ALA A 289 5.33 12.28 -14.59
N LEU A 290 5.14 11.06 -14.09
CA LEU A 290 4.37 10.85 -12.86
C LEU A 290 5.05 11.52 -11.66
N ILE A 291 4.24 12.16 -10.80
CA ILE A 291 4.73 12.84 -9.58
C ILE A 291 5.36 11.80 -8.64
N PRO A 292 6.66 11.89 -8.30
CA PRO A 292 7.37 10.77 -7.67
C PRO A 292 6.79 10.28 -6.33
N HIS A 293 6.25 11.18 -5.51
CA HIS A 293 5.69 10.87 -4.19
C HIS A 293 4.21 10.47 -4.22
N ASP A 294 3.59 10.51 -5.40
CA ASP A 294 2.20 10.13 -5.60
C ASP A 294 2.06 8.62 -5.84
N ASP A 295 0.88 8.04 -5.62
CA ASP A 295 0.68 6.59 -5.75
C ASP A 295 -0.58 6.16 -6.52
N ASP A 296 -1.31 7.10 -7.11
CA ASP A 296 -2.44 6.89 -8.00
C ASP A 296 -2.55 7.97 -9.10
N LEU A 297 -3.53 7.78 -9.98
CA LEU A 297 -3.93 8.72 -11.02
C LEU A 297 -5.42 8.97 -10.88
N ASP A 298 -5.83 10.19 -11.22
CA ASP A 298 -7.22 10.60 -11.18
C ASP A 298 -7.80 10.81 -12.58
N ILE A 299 -8.99 10.27 -12.80
CA ILE A 299 -9.85 10.55 -13.94
C ILE A 299 -11.06 11.31 -13.41
N ILE A 300 -11.46 12.37 -14.09
CA ILE A 300 -12.70 13.10 -13.82
C ILE A 300 -13.71 12.80 -14.93
N ILE A 301 -14.95 12.59 -14.52
CA ILE A 301 -16.12 12.43 -15.39
C ILE A 301 -17.22 13.38 -14.91
N ALA A 302 -17.90 14.05 -15.84
CA ALA A 302 -19.02 14.94 -15.53
C ALA A 302 -20.30 14.52 -16.24
N PHE A 303 -21.42 14.65 -15.53
CA PHE A 303 -22.76 14.37 -16.07
C PHE A 303 -23.62 15.64 -16.07
N ASP A 304 -24.43 15.77 -17.11
CA ASP A 304 -25.49 16.75 -17.14
C ASP A 304 -26.63 16.36 -16.18
N PRO A 305 -27.42 17.32 -15.66
CA PRO A 305 -28.50 17.04 -14.70
C PRO A 305 -29.53 16.01 -15.18
N HIS A 306 -29.74 15.91 -16.50
CA HIS A 306 -30.65 14.93 -17.10
C HIS A 306 -30.04 13.52 -17.18
N GLU A 307 -28.72 13.40 -17.10
CA GLU A 307 -28.01 12.13 -17.02
C GLU A 307 -27.94 11.68 -15.56
N ALA A 308 -27.41 12.49 -14.65
CA ALA A 308 -27.33 12.16 -13.23
C ALA A 308 -27.78 13.35 -12.38
N ARG A 309 -28.71 13.10 -11.45
CA ARG A 309 -29.26 14.17 -10.59
C ARG A 309 -28.40 14.44 -9.36
N ASN A 310 -27.57 13.48 -8.97
CA ASN A 310 -26.70 13.53 -7.80
C ASN A 310 -25.49 12.62 -8.01
N LEU A 311 -24.50 12.75 -7.13
CA LEU A 311 -23.24 12.01 -7.23
C LEU A 311 -23.43 10.50 -7.12
N ASN A 312 -24.38 10.03 -6.30
CA ASN A 312 -24.65 8.59 -6.17
C ASN A 312 -25.17 8.00 -7.49
N GLU A 313 -26.04 8.72 -8.20
CA GLU A 313 -26.50 8.30 -9.53
C GLU A 313 -25.37 8.29 -10.56
N GLY A 314 -24.50 9.30 -10.56
CA GLY A 314 -23.35 9.33 -11.45
C GLY A 314 -22.35 8.19 -11.17
N LEU A 315 -22.09 7.90 -9.89
CA LEU A 315 -21.25 6.77 -9.48
C LEU A 315 -21.87 5.43 -9.89
N ALA A 316 -23.18 5.27 -9.71
CA ALA A 316 -23.91 4.07 -10.14
C ALA A 316 -23.83 3.89 -11.67
N ARG A 317 -23.92 4.98 -12.45
CA ARG A 317 -23.74 4.93 -13.91
C ARG A 317 -22.34 4.47 -14.30
N VAL A 318 -21.29 5.00 -13.67
CA VAL A 318 -19.90 4.56 -13.88
C VAL A 318 -19.76 3.05 -13.59
N GLU A 319 -20.30 2.59 -12.47
CA GLU A 319 -20.27 1.16 -12.10
C GLU A 319 -21.00 0.27 -13.12
N GLN A 320 -22.22 0.65 -13.49
CA GLN A 320 -23.06 -0.09 -14.43
C GLN A 320 -22.45 -0.14 -15.83
N HIS A 321 -21.75 0.92 -16.24
CA HIS A 321 -21.10 1.00 -17.54
C HIS A 321 -19.82 0.18 -17.62
N LEU A 322 -18.94 0.29 -16.61
CA LEU A 322 -17.60 -0.30 -16.68
C LEU A 322 -17.56 -1.79 -16.32
N ARG A 323 -18.44 -2.29 -15.44
CA ARG A 323 -18.44 -3.71 -15.04
C ARG A 323 -18.66 -4.66 -16.22
N PRO A 324 -19.64 -4.46 -17.12
CA PRO A 324 -19.82 -5.30 -18.32
C PRO A 324 -18.62 -5.29 -19.27
N LEU A 325 -17.81 -4.22 -19.27
CA LEU A 325 -16.60 -4.10 -20.07
C LEU A 325 -15.39 -4.84 -19.46
N GLY A 326 -15.60 -5.54 -18.32
CA GLY A 326 -14.58 -6.34 -17.66
C GLY A 326 -13.68 -5.55 -16.71
N PHE A 327 -14.08 -4.35 -16.29
CA PHE A 327 -13.40 -3.62 -15.23
C PHE A 327 -13.92 -4.04 -13.85
N THR A 328 -13.02 -4.07 -12.88
CA THR A 328 -13.36 -4.14 -11.46
C THR A 328 -13.57 -2.72 -10.93
N VAL A 329 -14.78 -2.45 -10.43
CA VAL A 329 -15.15 -1.15 -9.83
C VAL A 329 -15.50 -1.36 -8.36
N THR A 330 -14.75 -0.69 -7.48
CA THR A 330 -14.83 -0.85 -6.02
C THR A 330 -14.76 0.49 -5.29
N GLY A 331 -14.95 0.48 -3.97
CA GLY A 331 -14.92 1.66 -3.11
C GLY A 331 -16.33 2.14 -2.76
N ASN A 332 -16.50 2.59 -1.51
CA ASN A 332 -17.74 3.18 -1.02
C ASN A 332 -17.50 4.66 -0.66
N PHE A 333 -16.90 5.39 -1.59
CA PHE A 333 -16.60 6.80 -1.45
C PHE A 333 -17.74 7.64 -2.01
N SER A 334 -17.87 8.87 -1.52
CA SER A 334 -19.00 9.73 -1.84
C SER A 334 -18.87 10.45 -3.20
N ALA A 335 -17.68 10.47 -3.81
CA ALA A 335 -17.44 11.12 -5.12
C ALA A 335 -16.65 10.29 -6.12
N HIS A 336 -16.02 9.19 -5.72
CA HIS A 336 -15.21 8.41 -6.65
C HIS A 336 -15.35 6.91 -6.47
N ARG A 337 -14.81 6.19 -7.44
CA ARG A 337 -14.59 4.75 -7.40
C ARG A 337 -13.17 4.43 -7.78
N HIS A 338 -12.65 3.37 -7.18
CA HIS A 338 -11.43 2.73 -7.63
C HIS A 338 -11.77 1.83 -8.82
N VAL A 339 -11.16 2.10 -9.98
CA VAL A 339 -11.39 1.35 -11.22
C VAL A 339 -10.09 0.70 -11.68
N ARG A 340 -10.16 -0.58 -12.09
CA ARG A 340 -9.01 -1.29 -12.68
C ARG A 340 -9.41 -2.44 -13.59
N ARG A 341 -8.48 -2.88 -14.45
CA ARG A 341 -8.49 -4.26 -14.96
C ARG A 341 -8.13 -5.26 -13.85
N PRO A 342 -8.60 -6.52 -13.92
CA PRO A 342 -8.17 -7.57 -12.99
C PRO A 342 -6.63 -7.68 -12.95
N GLY A 343 -6.04 -7.59 -11.76
CA GLY A 343 -4.59 -7.66 -11.56
C GLY A 343 -3.82 -6.35 -11.78
N ALA A 344 -4.47 -5.27 -12.21
CA ALA A 344 -3.85 -3.95 -12.31
C ALA A 344 -3.99 -3.12 -11.01
N LYS A 345 -3.18 -2.06 -10.87
CA LYS A 345 -3.40 -1.00 -9.86
C LYS A 345 -4.65 -0.20 -10.28
N HIS A 346 -5.41 0.30 -9.30
CA HIS A 346 -6.60 1.10 -9.57
C HIS A 346 -6.25 2.55 -9.89
N VAL A 347 -7.14 3.20 -10.61
CA VAL A 347 -7.20 4.63 -10.90
C VAL A 347 -8.47 5.16 -10.25
N ASP A 348 -8.43 6.37 -9.73
CA ASP A 348 -9.58 6.98 -9.08
C ASP A 348 -10.43 7.71 -10.11
N VAL A 349 -11.71 7.33 -10.20
CA VAL A 349 -12.67 7.95 -11.12
C VAL A 349 -13.62 8.83 -10.33
N PHE A 350 -13.41 10.14 -10.38
CA PHE A 350 -14.19 11.17 -9.71
C PHE A 350 -15.37 11.62 -10.56
N VAL A 351 -16.56 11.53 -9.97
CA VAL A 351 -17.81 11.98 -10.58
C VAL A 351 -18.08 13.43 -10.20
N GLY A 352 -18.45 14.22 -11.18
CA GLY A 352 -18.95 15.59 -11.02
C GLY A 352 -20.25 15.81 -11.78
N LEU A 353 -20.88 16.94 -11.49
CA LEU A 353 -22.17 17.32 -12.07
C LEU A 353 -22.06 18.71 -12.68
N PHE A 354 -22.68 18.91 -13.83
CA PHE A 354 -22.87 20.24 -14.38
C PHE A 354 -24.01 20.96 -13.67
N GLU A 355 -23.78 22.24 -13.39
CA GLU A 355 -24.74 23.15 -12.79
C GLU A 355 -24.87 24.38 -13.70
N GLY A 356 -25.57 24.20 -14.83
CA GLY A 356 -25.52 25.15 -15.93
C GLY A 356 -24.15 25.14 -16.61
N ASP A 357 -23.46 26.28 -16.58
CA ASP A 357 -22.16 26.46 -17.24
C ASP A 357 -20.96 26.11 -16.37
N VAL A 358 -21.17 25.75 -15.09
CA VAL A 358 -20.11 25.29 -14.19
C VAL A 358 -20.17 23.79 -13.96
N VAL A 359 -19.05 23.22 -13.55
CA VAL A 359 -18.92 21.81 -13.18
C VAL A 359 -18.32 21.69 -11.79
N SER A 360 -18.86 20.76 -11.02
CA SER A 360 -18.57 20.60 -9.60
C SER A 360 -18.01 19.21 -9.30
N TRP A 361 -16.74 19.16 -8.88
CA TRP A 361 -16.03 17.97 -8.40
C TRP A 361 -15.40 18.27 -7.04
N TYR A 362 -15.27 17.26 -6.17
CA TYR A 362 -14.41 17.37 -5.00
C TYR A 362 -13.34 16.28 -4.97
N PRO A 363 -12.11 16.60 -4.50
CA PRO A 363 -11.75 17.84 -3.79
C PRO A 363 -11.57 19.07 -4.71
N GLY A 364 -12.34 20.14 -4.48
CA GLY A 364 -12.32 21.33 -5.35
C GLY A 364 -13.38 22.35 -4.96
N ALA A 365 -13.10 23.62 -5.19
CA ALA A 365 -14.06 24.70 -4.93
C ALA A 365 -15.24 24.64 -5.92
N ARG A 366 -16.47 24.52 -5.41
CA ARG A 366 -17.69 24.48 -6.22
C ARG A 366 -17.83 25.77 -7.02
N GLY A 367 -18.18 25.68 -8.29
CA GLY A 367 -18.33 26.83 -9.18
C GLY A 367 -17.02 27.45 -9.71
N ALA A 368 -15.84 26.90 -9.37
CA ALA A 368 -14.56 27.43 -9.83
C ALA A 368 -14.23 27.05 -11.29
N LEU A 369 -14.86 26.01 -11.82
CA LEU A 369 -14.56 25.43 -13.13
C LEU A 369 -15.78 25.56 -14.04
N THR A 370 -15.59 26.12 -15.23
CA THR A 370 -16.64 26.25 -16.24
C THR A 370 -16.58 25.09 -17.23
N ARG A 371 -17.69 24.77 -17.89
CA ARG A 371 -17.75 23.76 -18.95
C ARG A 371 -16.75 24.05 -20.06
N ASP A 372 -16.63 25.31 -20.48
CA ASP A 372 -15.74 25.72 -21.56
C ASP A 372 -14.25 25.56 -21.20
N MET A 373 -13.89 25.70 -19.91
CA MET A 373 -12.55 25.40 -19.43
C MET A 373 -12.21 23.91 -19.50
N MET A 374 -13.20 23.04 -19.37
CA MET A 374 -13.01 21.60 -19.20
C MET A 374 -13.20 20.82 -20.50
N PHE A 375 -14.21 21.14 -21.32
CA PHE A 375 -14.66 20.29 -22.44
C PHE A 375 -14.98 21.10 -23.71
N PRO A 376 -14.81 20.54 -24.94
CA PRO A 376 -14.28 19.20 -25.21
C PRO A 376 -12.82 19.12 -24.80
N THR A 377 -12.37 17.90 -24.51
CA THR A 377 -11.04 17.62 -23.97
C THR A 377 -9.93 18.01 -24.95
N SER A 378 -8.79 18.41 -24.41
CA SER A 378 -7.52 18.44 -25.16
C SER A 378 -6.75 17.14 -24.93
N SER A 379 -5.55 17.02 -25.51
CA SER A 379 -4.68 15.86 -25.29
C SER A 379 -3.21 16.25 -25.30
N ALA A 380 -2.40 15.57 -24.48
CA ALA A 380 -0.94 15.74 -24.46
C ALA A 380 -0.25 14.42 -24.04
N PRO A 381 1.03 14.22 -24.42
CA PRO A 381 1.75 13.01 -24.05
C PRO A 381 2.22 13.02 -22.59
N LEU A 382 2.13 11.87 -21.92
CA LEU A 382 2.78 11.57 -20.64
C LEU A 382 3.60 10.28 -20.79
N MET A 383 4.91 10.38 -20.70
CA MET A 383 5.82 9.26 -20.91
C MET A 383 5.55 8.49 -22.22
N GLY A 384 5.19 9.21 -23.29
CA GLY A 384 4.90 8.64 -24.61
C GLY A 384 3.47 8.13 -24.82
N VAL A 385 2.61 8.14 -23.80
CA VAL A 385 1.18 7.80 -23.91
C VAL A 385 0.37 9.07 -24.09
N THR A 386 -0.53 9.12 -25.07
CA THR A 386 -1.41 10.29 -25.29
C THR A 386 -2.54 10.27 -24.28
N CYS A 387 -2.62 11.29 -23.42
CA CYS A 387 -3.58 11.36 -22.32
C CYS A 387 -4.63 12.45 -22.57
N PRO A 388 -5.92 12.20 -22.26
CA PRO A 388 -6.96 13.21 -22.34
C PRO A 388 -6.84 14.22 -21.20
N LEU A 389 -6.96 15.50 -21.52
CA LEU A 389 -6.84 16.62 -20.58
C LEU A 389 -8.07 17.53 -20.66
N PRO A 390 -8.30 18.38 -19.64
CA PRO A 390 -9.23 19.49 -19.76
C PRO A 390 -8.91 20.33 -21.00
N ARG A 391 -9.91 21.01 -21.59
CA ARG A 391 -9.72 21.89 -22.75
C ARG A 391 -8.58 22.90 -22.50
N ASN A 392 -8.61 23.53 -21.33
CA ASN A 392 -7.65 24.55 -20.91
C ASN A 392 -6.90 24.09 -19.65
N PRO A 393 -5.93 23.17 -19.77
CA PRO A 393 -5.34 22.48 -18.61
C PRO A 393 -4.54 23.42 -17.69
N LEU A 394 -3.89 24.46 -18.25
CA LEU A 394 -3.17 25.45 -17.45
C LEU A 394 -4.12 26.26 -16.55
N VAL A 395 -5.29 26.64 -17.09
CA VAL A 395 -6.31 27.39 -16.34
C VAL A 395 -6.96 26.49 -15.29
N TYR A 396 -7.25 25.24 -15.64
CA TYR A 396 -7.74 24.23 -14.70
C TYR A 396 -6.81 24.06 -13.49
N LEU A 397 -5.50 23.87 -13.74
CA LEU A 397 -4.52 23.69 -12.67
C LEU A 397 -4.37 24.95 -11.82
N GLU A 398 -4.39 26.14 -12.41
CA GLU A 398 -4.35 27.40 -11.65
C GLU A 398 -5.58 27.59 -10.75
N LYS A 399 -6.77 27.19 -11.22
CA LYS A 399 -7.99 27.23 -10.39
C LYS A 399 -7.97 26.23 -9.24
N LEU A 400 -7.36 25.07 -9.45
CA LEU A 400 -7.34 23.98 -8.48
C LEU A 400 -6.20 24.11 -7.45
N TYR A 401 -5.02 24.51 -7.90
CA TYR A 401 -3.78 24.54 -7.12
C TYR A 401 -3.28 25.97 -6.81
N GLY A 402 -3.89 27.00 -7.41
CA GLY A 402 -3.48 28.39 -7.27
C GLY A 402 -2.35 28.80 -8.24
N ALA A 403 -2.02 30.09 -8.27
CA ALA A 403 -1.03 30.65 -9.21
C ALA A 403 0.37 30.02 -9.12
N GLY A 404 0.73 29.45 -7.96
CA GLY A 404 2.01 28.81 -7.70
C GLY A 404 2.15 27.37 -8.22
N TRP A 405 1.12 26.78 -8.84
CA TRP A 405 1.05 25.34 -9.16
C TRP A 405 2.23 24.77 -9.96
N ARG A 406 2.93 25.63 -10.73
CA ARG A 406 4.13 25.27 -11.49
C ARG A 406 5.31 24.88 -10.61
N HIS A 407 5.31 25.28 -9.34
CA HIS A 407 6.31 24.90 -8.36
C HIS A 407 5.68 23.94 -7.35
N PRO A 408 6.28 22.76 -7.09
CA PRO A 408 5.77 21.85 -6.07
C PRO A 408 5.68 22.53 -4.71
N ASP A 409 4.51 22.47 -4.08
CA ASP A 409 4.28 22.92 -2.71
C ASP A 409 3.99 21.70 -1.82
N PRO A 410 4.95 21.26 -0.98
CA PRO A 410 4.77 20.14 -0.06
C PRO A 410 3.66 20.36 0.99
N ASN A 411 3.27 21.62 1.22
CA ASN A 411 2.24 21.99 2.19
C ASN A 411 0.87 22.21 1.53
N PHE A 412 0.74 21.97 0.22
CA PHE A 412 -0.50 22.18 -0.49
C PHE A 412 -1.63 21.35 0.11
N ARG A 413 -2.78 21.99 0.32
CA ARG A 413 -4.04 21.34 0.66
C ARG A 413 -5.13 21.90 -0.23
N HIS A 414 -5.96 21.02 -0.78
CA HIS A 414 -7.16 21.46 -1.48
C HIS A 414 -8.04 22.24 -0.50
N THR A 415 -8.33 23.49 -0.85
CA THR A 415 -9.27 24.32 -0.09
C THR A 415 -10.65 24.11 -0.66
N TRP A 416 -11.50 23.38 0.07
CA TRP A 416 -12.90 23.16 -0.31
C TRP A 416 -13.77 22.95 0.92
N ASP A 417 -15.07 23.25 0.77
CA ASP A 417 -16.07 23.06 1.80
C ASP A 417 -16.97 21.87 1.43
N ARG A 418 -16.94 20.82 2.26
CA ARG A 418 -17.80 19.65 2.06
C ARG A 418 -19.28 19.99 2.18
N SER A 419 -19.64 20.95 3.05
CA SER A 419 -21.03 21.35 3.25
C SER A 419 -21.63 21.97 1.98
N ALA A 420 -20.78 22.61 1.17
CA ALA A 420 -21.16 23.17 -0.12
C ALA A 420 -21.54 22.11 -1.17
N TYR A 421 -21.39 20.80 -0.90
CA TYR A 421 -21.81 19.71 -1.78
C TYR A 421 -22.95 18.86 -1.22
N ALA A 422 -23.54 19.25 -0.07
CA ALA A 422 -24.53 18.45 0.64
C ALA A 422 -25.79 18.15 -0.18
N ASP A 423 -26.20 19.09 -1.04
CA ASP A 423 -27.31 18.97 -1.98
C ASP A 423 -27.00 18.01 -3.14
N LEU A 424 -25.72 17.89 -3.55
CA LEU A 424 -25.29 17.00 -4.64
C LEU A 424 -24.99 15.57 -4.18
N ALA A 425 -24.71 15.36 -2.89
CA ALA A 425 -24.28 14.05 -2.36
C ALA A 425 -25.37 12.96 -2.40
N GLY A 426 -26.65 13.33 -2.55
CA GLY A 426 -27.78 12.40 -2.48
C GLY A 426 -27.98 11.79 -1.07
N ARG A 427 -29.18 11.26 -0.79
CA ARG A 427 -29.40 10.48 0.45
C ARG A 427 -28.67 9.13 0.33
N LYS A 428 -27.87 8.75 1.32
CA LYS A 428 -27.26 7.40 1.37
C LYS A 428 -28.38 6.35 1.32
N PRO A 429 -28.28 5.31 0.48
CA PRO A 429 -29.15 4.15 0.60
C PRO A 429 -28.96 3.55 2.00
N ALA A 430 -30.05 3.12 2.64
CA ALA A 430 -29.95 2.34 3.86
C ALA A 430 -29.10 1.10 3.56
N THR A 431 -28.02 0.91 4.30
CA THR A 431 -27.21 -0.30 4.23
C THR A 431 -28.08 -1.48 4.64
N THR A 432 -28.56 -2.26 3.67
CA THR A 432 -29.05 -3.61 3.93
C THR A 432 -27.82 -4.46 4.22
N GLY A 433 -27.68 -4.87 5.48
CA GLY A 433 -26.67 -5.85 5.88
C GLY A 433 -26.88 -7.15 5.12
N SER A 434 -25.80 -7.65 4.54
CA SER A 434 -25.64 -9.03 4.09
C SER A 434 -24.28 -9.51 4.54
#